data_AF-A0A2V6ZGJ5-F1
#
_entry.id   AF-A0A2V6ZGJ5-F1
#
_cell.length_a   1.000
_cell.length_b   1.000
_cell.length_c   1.000
_cell.angle_alpha   90.00
_cell.angle_beta   90.00
_cell.angle_gamma   90.00
#
_symmetry.space_group_name_H-M   'P 1'
#
loop_
_entity.id
_entity.type
_entity.pdbx_description
1 polymer ?
#
loop_
_entity_poly.entity_id
_entity_poly.type
_entity_poly.pdbx_seq_one_letter_code
_entity_poly.pdbx_strand_id
1 'polypeptide(L)'
;DIGSFQGGINWTATKSFVVHLAEGMRGDPKSLAEFTTLKAKGLLASGTAVIHGAAFGDSEFQQMGTAGAKLIWSPRSNLVLYAQTTDIPLARQKGIEVSVGVDWNPSGSDHIFDELRTAAEVNEEEFNGAIPDGDWLKMITVNPAKALALEAFVGKLAPGLKADITVLRSRDDDPIKSVLKTHLQDVQMVWVGGDLLYANKAILDKIKPGECEAMLVYGSQKKVCAKNTKLQVPKGAQTLEEIRTILHTNYPLLAPLTP
;
A
#
# COMPACT_ATOMS: atom_id res chain seq x y z
N ASP A 1 -14.22 12.43 4.47
CA ASP A 1 -14.09 13.63 5.31
C ASP A 1 -14.45 13.29 6.75
N ILE A 2 -13.57 13.62 7.69
CA ILE A 2 -13.78 13.43 9.12
C ILE A 2 -14.91 14.33 9.67
N GLY A 3 -15.19 15.46 9.01
CA GLY A 3 -16.25 16.39 9.40
C GLY A 3 -17.65 15.75 9.37
N SER A 4 -17.91 14.89 8.39
CA SER A 4 -19.20 14.21 8.24
C SER A 4 -19.35 12.94 9.09
N PHE A 5 -18.27 12.45 9.71
CA PHE A 5 -18.33 11.26 10.55
C PHE A 5 -19.04 11.57 11.88
N GLN A 6 -20.23 11.00 12.08
CA GLN A 6 -21.06 11.20 13.28
C GLN A 6 -20.95 10.07 14.31
N GLY A 7 -20.18 9.01 14.00
CA GLY A 7 -20.03 7.85 14.87
C GLY A 7 -19.00 8.04 16.00
N GLY A 8 -19.00 7.10 16.93
CA GLY A 8 -17.88 6.84 17.83
C GLY A 8 -17.24 5.50 17.49
N ILE A 9 -15.98 5.31 17.90
CA ILE A 9 -15.28 4.03 17.75
C ILE A 9 -15.15 3.37 19.11
N ASN A 10 -15.63 2.13 19.21
CA ASN A 10 -15.34 1.29 20.36
C ASN A 10 -13.93 0.69 20.22
N TRP A 11 -12.93 1.37 20.78
CA TRP A 11 -11.53 0.95 20.71
C TRP A 11 -11.20 -0.38 21.42
N THR A 12 -12.13 -0.93 22.23
CA THR A 12 -11.95 -2.28 22.77
C THR A 12 -12.18 -3.36 21.71
N ALA A 13 -13.07 -3.09 20.75
CA ALA A 13 -13.42 -3.99 19.65
C ALA A 13 -12.67 -3.66 18.35
N THR A 14 -12.63 -2.38 17.97
CA THR A 14 -11.98 -1.91 16.73
C THR A 14 -10.49 -1.73 16.96
N LYS A 15 -9.67 -2.41 16.15
CA LYS A 15 -8.21 -2.36 16.24
C LYS A 15 -7.54 -1.48 15.19
N SER A 16 -8.25 -1.17 14.11
CA SER A 16 -7.79 -0.27 13.06
C SER A 16 -8.92 0.64 12.58
N PHE A 17 -8.61 1.92 12.41
CA PHE A 17 -9.44 2.95 11.81
C PHE A 17 -8.57 3.75 10.84
N VAL A 18 -8.84 3.60 9.55
CA VAL A 18 -8.07 4.24 8.48
C VAL A 18 -8.85 5.44 7.96
N VAL A 19 -8.18 6.59 7.83
CA VAL A 19 -8.85 7.85 7.46
C VAL A 19 -7.93 8.74 6.61
N HIS A 20 -8.46 9.29 5.52
CA HIS A 20 -7.81 10.40 4.79
C HIS A 20 -7.88 11.65 5.64
N LEU A 21 -6.74 12.28 5.90
CA LEU A 21 -6.65 13.43 6.77
C LEU A 21 -5.50 14.33 6.37
N ALA A 22 -5.77 15.64 6.39
CA ALA A 22 -4.79 16.67 6.12
C ALA A 22 -4.07 16.47 4.77
N GLU A 23 -4.84 16.09 3.77
CA GLU A 23 -4.41 15.97 2.38
C GLU A 23 -4.42 17.36 1.73
N GLY A 24 -3.29 18.05 1.86
CA GLY A 24 -3.17 19.44 1.47
C GLY A 24 -1.74 19.96 1.65
N MET A 25 -1.56 21.26 1.40
CA MET A 25 -0.26 21.90 1.59
C MET A 25 0.11 22.02 3.07
N ARG A 26 1.40 21.92 3.38
CA ARG A 26 1.93 22.12 4.74
C ARG A 26 1.43 23.43 5.35
N GLY A 27 0.85 23.32 6.55
CA GLY A 27 0.32 24.47 7.26
C GLY A 27 -1.05 24.98 6.77
N ASP A 28 -1.69 24.31 5.79
CA ASP A 28 -3.02 24.69 5.32
C ASP A 28 -4.05 24.63 6.47
N PRO A 29 -4.69 25.75 6.85
CA PRO A 29 -5.58 25.79 8.00
C PRO A 29 -6.77 24.86 7.89
N LYS A 30 -7.29 24.64 6.67
CA LYS A 30 -8.43 23.75 6.44
C LYS A 30 -8.04 22.29 6.68
N SER A 31 -6.90 21.88 6.14
CA SER A 31 -6.32 20.54 6.34
C SER A 31 -6.01 20.27 7.82
N LEU A 32 -5.45 21.26 8.54
CA LEU A 32 -5.18 21.14 9.97
C LEU A 32 -6.46 21.10 10.85
N ALA A 33 -7.54 21.75 10.40
CA ALA A 33 -8.83 21.69 11.10
C ALA A 33 -9.43 20.27 11.10
N GLU A 34 -9.11 19.44 10.10
CA GLU A 34 -9.52 18.04 10.06
C GLU A 34 -8.89 17.25 11.22
N PHE A 35 -7.60 17.44 11.50
CA PHE A 35 -6.94 16.80 12.64
C PHE A 35 -7.50 17.28 13.98
N THR A 36 -7.80 18.57 14.09
CA THR A 36 -8.48 19.12 15.27
C THR A 36 -9.84 18.45 15.49
N THR A 37 -10.60 18.25 14.42
CA THR A 37 -11.90 17.59 14.44
C THR A 37 -11.79 16.11 14.80
N LEU A 38 -10.83 15.39 14.22
CA LEU A 38 -10.52 13.99 14.55
C LEU A 38 -10.26 13.83 16.06
N LYS A 39 -9.43 14.71 16.62
CA LYS A 39 -9.12 14.73 18.06
C LYS A 39 -10.34 15.05 18.92
N ALA A 40 -11.11 16.07 18.56
CA ALA A 40 -12.29 16.47 19.32
C ALA A 40 -13.34 15.35 19.38
N LYS A 41 -13.37 14.46 18.38
CA LYS A 41 -14.21 13.26 18.33
C LYS A 41 -13.63 12.06 19.10
N GLY A 42 -12.46 12.18 19.72
CA GLY A 42 -11.80 11.08 20.43
C GLY A 42 -11.27 9.97 19.50
N LEU A 43 -10.98 10.32 18.24
CA LEU A 43 -10.59 9.36 17.21
C LEU A 43 -9.08 9.32 16.95
N LEU A 44 -8.28 10.03 17.74
CA LEU A 44 -6.83 9.88 17.76
C LEU A 44 -6.44 8.82 18.80
N ALA A 45 -6.15 7.61 18.34
CA ALA A 45 -5.79 6.47 19.18
C ALA A 45 -4.72 5.61 18.48
N SER A 46 -4.23 4.58 19.17
CA SER A 46 -3.22 3.67 18.62
C SER A 46 -3.72 2.86 17.43
N GLY A 47 -5.04 2.68 17.31
CA GLY A 47 -5.67 2.05 16.15
C GLY A 47 -5.90 3.00 14.98
N THR A 48 -5.55 4.29 15.10
CA THR A 48 -5.77 5.27 14.03
C THR A 48 -4.62 5.22 13.03
N ALA A 49 -4.94 5.03 11.75
CA ALA A 49 -4.00 5.14 10.63
C ALA A 49 -4.42 6.29 9.71
N VAL A 50 -3.58 7.33 9.64
CA VAL A 50 -3.83 8.51 8.82
C VAL A 50 -3.23 8.29 7.42
N ILE A 51 -4.04 8.45 6.38
CA ILE A 51 -3.58 8.52 4.99
C ILE A 51 -3.20 9.97 4.67
N HIS A 52 -2.05 10.14 4.02
CA HIS A 52 -1.38 11.41 3.69
C HIS A 52 -0.74 12.11 4.88
N GLY A 53 -1.52 12.82 5.70
CA GLY A 53 -0.97 13.71 6.73
C GLY A 53 -0.04 14.80 6.16
N ALA A 54 -0.20 15.16 4.88
CA ALA A 54 0.74 16.00 4.13
C ALA A 54 0.83 17.42 4.70
N ALA A 55 -0.27 17.94 5.27
CA ALA A 55 -0.27 19.28 5.85
C ALA A 55 0.36 19.35 7.26
N PHE A 56 0.69 18.21 7.88
CA PHE A 56 1.14 18.15 9.28
C PHE A 56 2.54 18.70 9.52
N GLY A 57 2.71 19.25 10.72
CA GLY A 57 4.01 19.66 11.26
C GLY A 57 4.33 18.96 12.59
N ASP A 58 5.28 19.55 13.33
CA ASP A 58 5.83 18.98 14.56
C ASP A 58 4.74 18.68 15.61
N SER A 59 3.81 19.61 15.79
CA SER A 59 2.71 19.49 16.77
C SER A 59 1.81 18.29 16.48
N GLU A 60 1.37 18.11 15.23
CA GLU A 60 0.43 17.05 14.85
C GLU A 60 1.13 15.69 14.94
N PHE A 61 2.37 15.58 14.44
CA PHE A 61 3.14 14.35 14.55
C PHE A 61 3.51 14.01 16.00
N GLN A 62 3.83 14.99 16.84
CA GLN A 62 4.07 14.73 18.26
C GLN A 62 2.84 14.09 18.94
N GLN A 63 1.65 14.58 18.60
CA GLN A 63 0.39 14.07 19.14
C GLN A 63 0.06 12.69 18.57
N MET A 64 0.24 12.47 17.27
CA MET A 64 0.09 11.16 16.65
C MET A 64 1.03 10.12 17.26
N GLY A 65 2.32 10.46 17.41
CA GLY A 65 3.31 9.60 18.04
C GLY A 65 2.95 9.24 19.48
N THR A 66 2.52 10.23 20.27
CA THR A 66 2.05 10.03 21.66
C THR A 66 0.84 9.11 21.73
N ALA A 67 -0.09 9.22 20.78
CA ALA A 67 -1.26 8.35 20.71
C ALA A 67 -0.96 6.95 20.16
N GLY A 68 0.23 6.72 19.61
CA GLY A 68 0.59 5.49 18.91
C GLY A 68 -0.07 5.33 17.55
N ALA A 69 -0.59 6.42 16.97
CA ALA A 69 -1.20 6.41 15.65
C ALA A 69 -0.17 6.10 14.54
N LYS A 70 -0.66 5.72 13.37
CA LYS A 70 0.12 5.30 12.20
C LYS A 70 -0.07 6.27 11.05
N LEU A 71 0.87 6.27 10.13
CA LEU A 71 0.85 7.09 8.92
C LEU A 71 0.96 6.21 7.68
N ILE A 72 0.17 6.50 6.66
CA ILE A 72 0.23 5.90 5.33
C ILE A 72 0.60 7.03 4.36
N TRP A 73 1.79 6.92 3.80
CA TRP A 73 2.41 7.91 2.92
C TRP A 73 2.20 7.52 1.45
N SER A 74 1.71 8.46 0.66
CA SER A 74 1.46 8.31 -0.78
C SER A 74 2.14 9.45 -1.54
N PRO A 75 3.49 9.45 -1.62
CA PRO A 75 4.25 10.56 -2.17
C PRO A 75 3.86 10.93 -3.59
N ARG A 76 3.59 9.95 -4.47
CA ARG A 76 3.24 10.24 -5.88
C ARG A 76 2.00 11.12 -5.97
N SER A 77 0.94 10.72 -5.26
CA SER A 77 -0.32 11.48 -5.19
C SER A 77 -0.12 12.87 -4.59
N ASN A 78 0.64 12.97 -3.49
CA ASN A 78 0.90 14.26 -2.86
C ASN A 78 1.68 15.23 -3.77
N LEU A 79 2.71 14.74 -4.46
CA LEU A 79 3.51 15.54 -5.38
C LEU A 79 2.68 16.01 -6.58
N VAL A 80 1.85 15.13 -7.16
CA VAL A 80 0.96 15.48 -8.28
C VAL A 80 -0.06 16.55 -7.89
N LEU A 81 -0.65 16.46 -6.70
CA LEU A 81 -1.72 17.34 -6.27
C LEU A 81 -1.23 18.65 -5.62
N TYR A 82 -0.09 18.63 -4.93
CA TYR A 82 0.34 19.73 -4.04
C TYR A 82 1.79 20.17 -4.24
N ALA A 83 2.54 19.52 -5.15
CA ALA A 83 3.96 19.79 -5.40
C ALA A 83 4.88 19.65 -4.16
N GLN A 84 4.41 18.95 -3.13
CA GLN A 84 5.18 18.59 -1.93
C GLN A 84 4.58 17.34 -1.30
N THR A 85 5.33 16.71 -0.39
CA THR A 85 4.83 15.54 0.35
C THR A 85 5.09 15.62 1.86
N THR A 86 4.56 14.65 2.58
CA THR A 86 4.60 14.52 4.03
C THR A 86 6.03 14.44 4.55
N ASP A 87 6.35 15.14 5.63
CA ASP A 87 7.68 15.10 6.26
C ASP A 87 7.87 13.80 7.05
N ILE A 88 8.29 12.76 6.33
CA ILE A 88 8.53 11.42 6.88
C ILE A 88 9.67 11.38 7.90
N PRO A 89 10.80 12.09 7.72
CA PRO A 89 11.83 12.20 8.75
C PRO A 89 11.27 12.69 10.09
N LEU A 90 10.49 13.78 10.07
CA LEU A 90 9.87 14.33 11.27
C LEU A 90 8.87 13.34 11.89
N ALA A 91 7.99 12.74 11.09
CA ALA A 91 7.03 11.74 11.59
C ALA A 91 7.74 10.57 12.29
N ARG A 92 8.83 10.06 11.71
CA ARG A 92 9.63 8.97 12.28
C ARG A 92 10.36 9.40 13.56
N GLN A 93 10.86 10.63 13.62
CA GLN A 93 11.44 11.18 14.85
C GLN A 93 10.43 11.20 16.01
N LYS A 94 9.14 11.35 15.70
CA LYS A 94 8.04 11.28 16.69
C LYS A 94 7.59 9.85 17.01
N GLY A 95 8.28 8.82 16.50
CA GLY A 95 7.96 7.42 16.77
C GLY A 95 6.77 6.89 15.97
N ILE A 96 6.34 7.59 14.92
CA ILE A 96 5.24 7.15 14.07
C ILE A 96 5.75 6.06 13.12
N GLU A 97 5.04 4.93 13.06
CA GLU A 97 5.29 3.91 12.05
C GLU A 97 4.63 4.35 10.72
N VAL A 98 5.43 4.36 9.67
CA VAL A 98 5.03 4.83 8.34
C VAL A 98 4.88 3.64 7.40
N SER A 99 3.76 3.58 6.67
CA SER A 99 3.54 2.65 5.56
C SER A 99 3.55 3.42 4.24
N VAL A 100 3.78 2.74 3.12
CA VAL A 100 3.62 3.31 1.78
C VAL A 100 2.33 2.80 1.16
N GLY A 101 1.55 3.69 0.55
CA GLY A 101 0.33 3.39 -0.18
C GLY A 101 0.32 4.05 -1.55
N VAL A 102 -0.24 3.37 -2.56
CA VAL A 102 -0.26 3.87 -3.96
C VAL A 102 -1.31 4.93 -4.21
N ASP A 103 -2.30 5.06 -3.31
CA ASP A 103 -3.48 5.91 -3.48
C ASP A 103 -4.30 5.55 -4.75
N TRP A 104 -5.15 6.46 -5.23
CA TRP A 104 -6.00 6.27 -6.40
C TRP A 104 -5.29 6.57 -7.74
N ASN A 105 -5.64 5.83 -8.80
CA ASN A 105 -4.92 5.85 -10.08
C ASN A 105 -4.69 7.24 -10.73
N PRO A 106 -5.60 8.22 -10.67
CA PRO A 106 -5.40 9.50 -11.34
C PRO A 106 -4.26 10.37 -10.82
N SER A 107 -3.88 10.25 -9.55
CA SER A 107 -2.73 10.98 -8.98
C SER A 107 -1.67 10.07 -8.36
N GLY A 108 -2.04 8.84 -7.99
CA GLY A 108 -1.17 7.83 -7.39
C GLY A 108 -0.32 7.05 -8.39
N SER A 109 0.43 6.06 -7.87
CA SER A 109 1.14 5.09 -8.70
C SER A 109 0.25 3.91 -9.12
N ASP A 110 0.57 3.27 -10.26
CA ASP A 110 -0.17 2.08 -10.73
C ASP A 110 0.08 0.85 -9.85
N HIS A 111 1.24 0.78 -9.19
CA HIS A 111 1.61 -0.33 -8.30
C HIS A 111 2.67 0.06 -7.27
N ILE A 112 2.80 -0.75 -6.22
CA ILE A 112 3.65 -0.46 -5.06
C ILE A 112 5.13 -0.23 -5.40
N PHE A 113 5.66 -0.88 -6.44
CA PHE A 113 7.07 -0.68 -6.83
C PHE A 113 7.34 0.70 -7.46
N ASP A 114 6.35 1.31 -8.11
CA ASP A 114 6.49 2.67 -8.64
C ASP A 114 6.43 3.66 -7.46
N GLU A 115 5.48 3.47 -6.54
CA GLU A 115 5.36 4.31 -5.36
C GLU A 115 6.63 4.26 -4.49
N LEU A 116 7.24 3.06 -4.35
CA LEU A 116 8.53 2.91 -3.67
C LEU A 116 9.68 3.65 -4.36
N ARG A 117 9.70 3.70 -5.69
CA ARG A 117 10.70 4.50 -6.41
C ARG A 117 10.50 5.98 -6.16
N THR A 118 9.27 6.47 -6.28
CA THR A 118 8.95 7.88 -5.96
C THR A 118 9.31 8.20 -4.50
N ALA A 119 9.00 7.30 -3.56
CA ALA A 119 9.37 7.45 -2.16
C ALA A 119 10.90 7.49 -1.95
N ALA A 120 11.65 6.64 -2.66
CA ALA A 120 13.11 6.60 -2.59
C ALA A 120 13.75 7.86 -3.20
N GLU A 121 13.22 8.34 -4.33
CA GLU A 121 13.64 9.60 -4.97
C GLU A 121 13.41 10.79 -4.02
N VAL A 122 12.22 10.91 -3.42
CA VAL A 122 11.96 11.95 -2.39
C VAL A 122 12.93 11.81 -1.21
N ASN A 123 13.21 10.59 -0.77
CA ASN A 123 14.14 10.39 0.34
C ASN A 123 15.55 10.86 0.00
N GLU A 124 16.02 10.62 -1.21
CA GLU A 124 17.32 11.06 -1.70
C GLU A 124 17.37 12.58 -1.88
N GLU A 125 16.40 13.15 -2.59
CA GLU A 125 16.42 14.54 -3.04
C GLU A 125 15.96 15.54 -1.97
N GLU A 126 14.95 15.19 -1.16
CA GLU A 126 14.35 16.09 -0.18
C GLU A 126 14.77 15.75 1.26
N PHE A 127 14.90 14.46 1.60
CA PHE A 127 15.14 14.02 2.98
C PHE A 127 16.61 13.67 3.28
N ASN A 128 17.53 13.89 2.34
CA ASN A 128 18.96 13.60 2.51
C ASN A 128 19.26 12.17 2.99
N GLY A 129 18.49 11.18 2.51
CA GLY A 129 18.66 9.77 2.85
C GLY A 129 18.20 9.38 4.26
N ALA A 130 17.32 10.15 4.89
CA ALA A 130 16.89 9.92 6.28
C ALA A 130 16.12 8.61 6.51
N ILE A 131 15.53 8.00 5.48
CA ILE A 131 14.93 6.66 5.52
C ILE A 131 16.02 5.61 5.27
N PRO A 132 16.38 4.78 6.27
CA PRO A 132 17.38 3.72 6.10
C PRO A 132 16.86 2.61 5.21
N ASP A 133 17.78 1.98 4.48
CA ASP A 133 17.48 0.90 3.55
C ASP A 133 16.61 -0.22 4.18
N GLY A 134 16.96 -0.66 5.39
CA GLY A 134 16.23 -1.74 6.08
C GLY A 134 14.76 -1.44 6.42
N ASP A 135 14.30 -0.20 6.29
CA ASP A 135 12.93 0.19 6.57
C ASP A 135 12.01 0.11 5.34
N TRP A 136 12.54 0.22 4.12
CA TRP A 136 11.72 0.19 2.89
C TRP A 136 10.83 -1.06 2.82
N LEU A 137 11.41 -2.23 3.10
CA LEU A 137 10.65 -3.48 3.09
C LEU A 137 9.57 -3.49 4.19
N LYS A 138 9.85 -2.93 5.38
CA LYS A 138 8.87 -2.85 6.47
C LYS A 138 7.71 -1.93 6.09
N MET A 139 7.98 -0.82 5.41
CA MET A 139 6.98 0.17 4.98
C MET A 139 5.95 -0.41 4.00
N ILE A 140 6.25 -1.55 3.35
CA ILE A 140 5.32 -2.25 2.44
C ILE A 140 4.89 -3.65 2.93
N THR A 141 5.33 -4.08 4.12
CA THR A 141 4.99 -5.41 4.68
C THR A 141 4.53 -5.32 6.13
N VAL A 142 5.47 -5.10 7.06
CA VAL A 142 5.23 -5.10 8.50
C VAL A 142 4.35 -3.93 8.94
N ASN A 143 4.65 -2.72 8.46
CA ASN A 143 3.98 -1.50 8.89
C ASN A 143 2.52 -1.44 8.40
N PRO A 144 2.19 -1.76 7.13
CA PRO A 144 0.80 -1.79 6.71
C PRO A 144 0.01 -2.90 7.41
N ALA A 145 0.63 -4.05 7.71
CA ALA A 145 -0.02 -5.08 8.52
C ALA A 145 -0.40 -4.54 9.91
N LYS A 146 0.49 -3.80 10.58
CA LYS A 146 0.18 -3.14 11.86
C LYS A 146 -0.87 -2.05 11.74
N ALA A 147 -0.78 -1.20 10.71
CA ALA A 147 -1.73 -0.11 10.47
C ALA A 147 -3.17 -0.63 10.27
N LEU A 148 -3.32 -1.83 9.72
CA LEU A 148 -4.60 -2.51 9.49
C LEU A 148 -4.98 -3.51 10.60
N ALA A 149 -4.17 -3.63 11.67
CA ALA A 149 -4.34 -4.62 12.72
C ALA A 149 -4.38 -6.08 12.21
N LEU A 150 -3.54 -6.38 11.22
CA LEU A 150 -3.41 -7.67 10.54
C LEU A 150 -2.06 -8.36 10.84
N GLU A 151 -1.21 -7.79 11.70
CA GLU A 151 0.13 -8.29 12.00
C GLU A 151 0.14 -9.67 12.68
N ALA A 152 -0.99 -10.09 13.25
CA ALA A 152 -1.19 -11.45 13.75
C ALA A 152 -1.41 -12.49 12.64
N PHE A 153 -1.59 -12.04 11.39
CA PHE A 153 -1.89 -12.90 10.25
C PHE A 153 -0.89 -12.78 9.11
N VAL A 154 -0.37 -11.59 8.82
CA VAL A 154 0.45 -11.28 7.64
C VAL A 154 1.57 -10.26 7.93
N GLY A 155 2.36 -9.93 6.91
CA GLY A 155 3.39 -8.89 6.95
C GLY A 155 4.78 -9.37 7.38
N LYS A 156 4.92 -10.65 7.77
CA LYS A 156 6.19 -11.30 8.09
C LYS A 156 6.19 -12.76 7.64
N LEU A 157 7.38 -13.28 7.34
CA LEU A 157 7.59 -14.73 7.17
C LEU A 157 7.89 -15.34 8.54
N ALA A 158 6.87 -15.89 9.20
CA ALA A 158 7.01 -16.54 10.50
C ALA A 158 6.02 -17.71 10.65
N PRO A 159 6.35 -18.75 11.43
CA PRO A 159 5.42 -19.83 11.73
C PRO A 159 4.11 -19.31 12.32
N GLY A 160 2.98 -19.89 11.89
CA GLY A 160 1.64 -19.52 12.35
C GLY A 160 0.96 -18.39 11.55
N LEU A 161 1.72 -17.64 10.74
CA LEU A 161 1.16 -16.62 9.84
C LEU A 161 0.69 -17.23 8.51
N LYS A 162 -0.13 -16.48 7.77
CA LYS A 162 -0.54 -16.83 6.41
C LYS A 162 0.68 -16.77 5.48
N ALA A 163 0.73 -17.72 4.55
CA ALA A 163 1.75 -17.76 3.51
C ALA A 163 1.40 -16.78 2.38
N ASP A 164 1.43 -15.49 2.72
CA ASP A 164 1.32 -14.37 1.79
C ASP A 164 2.75 -13.98 1.36
N ILE A 165 3.15 -14.47 0.19
CA ILE A 165 4.56 -14.47 -0.22
C ILE A 165 4.66 -13.94 -1.64
N THR A 166 5.54 -12.98 -1.87
CA THR A 166 5.92 -12.53 -3.20
C THR A 166 7.39 -12.85 -3.43
N VAL A 167 7.69 -13.51 -4.55
CA VAL A 167 9.06 -13.79 -4.97
C VAL A 167 9.42 -12.91 -6.15
N LEU A 168 10.51 -12.16 -6.00
CA LEU A 168 11.00 -11.21 -6.98
C LEU A 168 12.29 -11.73 -7.62
N ARG A 169 12.52 -11.37 -8.88
CA ARG A 169 13.81 -11.56 -9.53
C ARG A 169 14.82 -10.58 -8.92
N SER A 170 16.03 -11.05 -8.60
CA SER A 170 17.11 -10.18 -8.14
C SER A 170 17.52 -9.20 -9.24
N ARG A 171 17.63 -7.92 -8.89
CA ARG A 171 18.10 -6.81 -9.73
C ARG A 171 19.33 -6.13 -9.16
N ASP A 172 19.73 -6.52 -7.96
CA ASP A 172 20.89 -6.05 -7.21
C ASP A 172 21.38 -7.16 -6.28
N ASP A 173 22.62 -7.06 -5.80
CA ASP A 173 23.18 -7.95 -4.78
C ASP A 173 22.65 -7.60 -3.39
N ASP A 174 22.31 -6.31 -3.18
CA ASP A 174 21.57 -5.86 -2.00
C ASP A 174 20.06 -6.13 -2.19
N PRO A 175 19.44 -6.99 -1.36
CA PRO A 175 18.03 -7.32 -1.49
C PRO A 175 17.10 -6.11 -1.39
N ILE A 176 17.44 -5.10 -0.59
CA ILE A 176 16.62 -3.90 -0.44
C ILE A 176 16.69 -3.07 -1.72
N LYS A 177 17.90 -2.82 -2.24
CA LYS A 177 18.06 -2.10 -3.51
C LYS A 177 17.40 -2.84 -4.66
N SER A 178 17.44 -4.17 -4.64
CA SER A 178 16.71 -5.01 -5.60
C SER A 178 15.20 -4.78 -5.55
N VAL A 179 14.61 -4.61 -4.37
CA VAL A 179 13.18 -4.30 -4.22
C VAL A 179 12.85 -2.93 -4.85
N LEU A 180 13.66 -1.90 -4.59
CA LEU A 180 13.45 -0.56 -5.17
C LEU A 180 13.57 -0.55 -6.71
N LYS A 181 14.41 -1.43 -7.26
CA LYS A 181 14.61 -1.61 -8.71
C LYS A 181 13.60 -2.58 -9.38
N THR A 182 12.62 -3.10 -8.65
CA THR A 182 11.69 -4.12 -9.16
C THR A 182 10.64 -3.51 -10.09
N HIS A 183 10.37 -4.16 -11.22
CA HIS A 183 9.22 -3.86 -12.08
C HIS A 183 8.21 -5.03 -12.10
N LEU A 184 7.01 -4.83 -12.63
CA LEU A 184 5.97 -5.89 -12.64
C LEU A 184 6.41 -7.19 -13.33
N GLN A 185 7.19 -7.11 -14.41
CA GLN A 185 7.75 -8.30 -15.07
C GLN A 185 8.71 -9.11 -14.17
N ASP A 186 9.22 -8.52 -13.09
CA ASP A 186 10.15 -9.17 -12.17
C ASP A 186 9.47 -9.95 -11.06
N VAL A 187 8.16 -9.77 -10.87
CA VAL A 187 7.36 -10.61 -9.96
C VAL A 187 7.32 -12.03 -10.52
N GLN A 188 8.00 -12.96 -9.87
CA GLN A 188 8.11 -14.35 -10.34
C GLN A 188 6.92 -15.19 -9.88
N MET A 189 6.49 -15.01 -8.63
CA MET A 189 5.43 -15.78 -7.97
C MET A 189 4.75 -14.94 -6.88
N VAL A 190 3.45 -15.12 -6.70
CA VAL A 190 2.65 -14.53 -5.61
C VAL A 190 1.73 -15.59 -5.02
N TRP A 191 1.87 -15.83 -3.72
CA TRP A 191 0.98 -16.65 -2.91
C TRP A 191 0.12 -15.77 -2.02
N VAL A 192 -1.13 -16.20 -1.85
CA VAL A 192 -2.06 -15.63 -0.86
C VAL A 192 -2.64 -16.78 -0.06
N GLY A 193 -2.45 -16.75 1.26
CA GLY A 193 -2.87 -17.81 2.16
C GLY A 193 -2.25 -19.17 1.86
N GLY A 194 -1.10 -19.22 1.17
CA GLY A 194 -0.46 -20.44 0.70
C GLY A 194 -0.94 -20.95 -0.66
N ASP A 195 -1.90 -20.28 -1.29
CA ASP A 195 -2.35 -20.61 -2.66
C ASP A 195 -1.56 -19.81 -3.69
N LEU A 196 -0.90 -20.47 -4.65
CA LEU A 196 -0.13 -19.81 -5.70
C LEU A 196 -1.09 -19.22 -6.74
N LEU A 197 -1.28 -17.90 -6.73
CA LEU A 197 -2.29 -17.24 -7.57
C LEU A 197 -1.72 -16.56 -8.82
N TYR A 198 -0.44 -16.18 -8.80
CA TYR A 198 0.23 -15.55 -9.93
C TYR A 198 1.65 -16.05 -10.03
N ALA A 199 2.12 -16.35 -11.24
CA ALA A 199 3.52 -16.66 -11.49
C ALA A 199 3.91 -16.50 -12.96
N ASN A 200 5.20 -16.65 -13.26
CA ASN A 200 5.66 -16.95 -14.61
C ASN A 200 4.91 -18.16 -15.18
N LYS A 201 4.55 -18.10 -16.47
CA LYS A 201 3.82 -19.17 -17.17
C LYS A 201 4.46 -20.54 -16.97
N ALA A 202 5.77 -20.65 -17.13
CA ALA A 202 6.51 -21.91 -17.00
C ALA A 202 6.45 -22.54 -15.60
N ILE A 203 6.20 -21.75 -14.55
CA ILE A 203 6.06 -22.23 -13.18
C ILE A 203 4.64 -22.77 -12.99
N LEU A 204 3.63 -21.97 -13.33
CA LEU A 204 2.23 -22.37 -13.16
C LEU A 204 1.82 -23.52 -14.08
N ASP A 205 2.38 -23.64 -15.28
CA ASP A 205 2.17 -24.80 -16.15
C ASP A 205 2.62 -26.12 -15.51
N LYS A 206 3.62 -26.08 -14.62
CA LYS A 206 4.11 -27.26 -13.91
C LYS A 206 3.32 -27.54 -12.62
N ILE A 207 2.99 -26.50 -11.87
CA ILE A 207 2.38 -26.63 -10.54
C ILE A 207 0.85 -26.78 -10.62
N LYS A 208 0.20 -26.07 -11.56
CA LYS A 208 -1.26 -26.01 -11.74
C LYS A 208 -1.64 -26.10 -13.23
N PRO A 209 -1.37 -27.25 -13.89
CA PRO A 209 -1.62 -27.39 -15.32
C PRO A 209 -3.10 -27.18 -15.66
N GLY A 210 -3.39 -26.21 -16.52
CA GLY A 210 -4.75 -25.93 -17.01
C GLY A 210 -5.67 -25.15 -16.06
N GLU A 211 -5.24 -24.80 -14.85
CA GLU A 211 -6.10 -24.10 -13.88
C GLU A 211 -6.07 -22.56 -14.01
N CYS A 212 -5.02 -22.00 -14.58
CA CYS A 212 -4.76 -20.55 -14.55
C CYS A 212 -4.61 -19.95 -15.95
N GLU A 213 -5.05 -18.71 -16.09
CA GLU A 213 -5.24 -17.97 -17.34
C GLU A 213 -3.97 -17.21 -17.72
N ALA A 214 -3.63 -17.20 -19.01
CA ALA A 214 -2.43 -16.54 -19.51
C ALA A 214 -2.58 -15.03 -19.53
N MET A 215 -1.49 -14.32 -19.25
CA MET A 215 -1.40 -12.88 -19.40
C MET A 215 0.00 -12.46 -19.81
N LEU A 216 0.09 -11.34 -20.53
CA LEU A 216 1.34 -10.69 -20.87
C LEU A 216 1.50 -9.47 -19.95
N VAL A 217 2.66 -9.36 -19.32
CA VAL A 217 3.00 -8.25 -18.42
C VAL A 217 4.33 -7.67 -18.87
N TYR A 218 4.28 -6.58 -19.63
CA TYR A 218 5.47 -5.92 -20.20
C TYR A 218 6.40 -6.92 -20.90
N GLY A 219 5.84 -7.73 -21.80
CA GLY A 219 6.58 -8.76 -22.55
C GLY A 219 6.89 -10.04 -21.77
N SER A 220 6.61 -10.09 -20.47
CA SER A 220 6.80 -11.30 -19.65
C SER A 220 5.56 -12.19 -19.66
N GLN A 221 5.75 -13.47 -20.01
CA GLN A 221 4.68 -14.46 -20.04
C GLN A 221 4.32 -14.92 -18.61
N LYS A 222 3.13 -14.57 -18.16
CA LYS A 222 2.63 -14.84 -16.81
C LYS A 222 1.33 -15.65 -16.88
N LYS A 223 0.93 -16.18 -15.73
CA LYS A 223 -0.39 -16.74 -15.52
C LYS A 223 -0.98 -16.22 -14.22
N VAL A 224 -2.30 -16.04 -14.19
CA VAL A 224 -3.08 -15.67 -13.02
C VAL A 224 -4.24 -16.63 -12.84
N CYS A 225 -4.46 -17.08 -11.62
CA CYS A 225 -5.56 -17.96 -11.24
C CYS A 225 -6.73 -17.09 -10.75
N ALA A 226 -7.32 -16.30 -11.65
CA ALA A 226 -8.35 -15.31 -11.32
C ALA A 226 -9.64 -15.97 -10.80
N LYS A 227 -10.07 -17.03 -11.49
CA LYS A 227 -11.14 -17.91 -11.02
C LYS A 227 -10.62 -18.79 -9.88
N ASN A 228 -10.97 -18.44 -8.65
CA ASN A 228 -10.65 -19.20 -7.45
C ASN A 228 -11.83 -19.30 -6.50
N THR A 229 -12.56 -20.41 -6.57
CA THR A 229 -13.73 -20.68 -5.72
C THR A 229 -13.36 -21.16 -4.32
N LYS A 230 -12.08 -21.49 -4.06
CA LYS A 230 -11.62 -21.95 -2.73
C LYS A 230 -11.66 -20.83 -1.69
N LEU A 231 -11.49 -19.58 -2.12
CA LEU A 231 -11.42 -18.41 -1.24
C LEU A 231 -12.79 -17.87 -0.82
N GLN A 232 -13.90 -18.39 -1.36
CA GLN A 232 -15.28 -17.95 -1.10
C GLN A 232 -15.47 -16.42 -1.14
N VAL A 233 -14.68 -15.72 -1.94
CA VAL A 233 -14.75 -14.26 -2.08
C VAL A 233 -15.86 -13.88 -3.07
N PRO A 234 -16.52 -12.72 -2.88
CA PRO A 234 -17.39 -12.15 -3.90
C PRO A 234 -16.67 -12.10 -5.25
N LYS A 235 -17.34 -12.54 -6.32
CA LYS A 235 -16.79 -12.62 -7.69
C LYS A 235 -15.61 -13.59 -7.88
N GLY A 236 -15.29 -14.46 -6.91
CA GLY A 236 -14.20 -15.45 -7.06
C GLY A 236 -14.42 -16.50 -8.16
N ALA A 237 -15.60 -16.57 -8.76
CA ALA A 237 -15.89 -17.42 -9.91
C ALA A 237 -15.57 -16.79 -11.27
N GLN A 238 -15.24 -15.49 -11.31
CA GLN A 238 -14.95 -14.76 -12.55
C GLN A 238 -13.60 -15.18 -13.14
N THR A 239 -13.60 -15.34 -14.45
CA THR A 239 -12.40 -15.50 -15.29
C THR A 239 -11.73 -14.15 -15.54
N LEU A 240 -10.44 -14.18 -15.93
CA LEU A 240 -9.71 -13.00 -16.33
C LEU A 240 -10.38 -12.29 -17.53
N GLU A 241 -10.92 -13.05 -18.47
CA GLU A 241 -11.58 -12.49 -19.66
C GLU A 241 -12.89 -11.77 -19.31
N GLU A 242 -13.69 -12.32 -18.39
CA GLU A 242 -14.88 -11.64 -17.89
C GLU A 242 -14.51 -10.34 -17.15
N ILE A 243 -13.45 -10.36 -16.33
CA ILE A 243 -12.95 -9.17 -15.65
C ILE A 243 -12.55 -8.10 -16.66
N ARG A 244 -11.76 -8.46 -17.69
CA ARG A 244 -11.34 -7.54 -18.76
C ARG A 244 -12.52 -6.97 -19.53
N THR A 245 -13.48 -7.81 -19.90
CA THR A 245 -14.68 -7.38 -20.62
C THR A 245 -15.46 -6.33 -19.82
N ILE A 246 -15.65 -6.55 -18.52
CA ILE A 246 -16.32 -5.60 -17.62
C ILE A 246 -15.53 -4.29 -17.54
N LEU A 247 -14.20 -4.35 -17.38
CA LEU A 247 -13.37 -3.16 -17.28
C LEU A 247 -13.36 -2.35 -18.58
N HIS A 248 -13.22 -2.99 -19.74
CA HIS A 248 -13.25 -2.31 -21.04
C HIS A 248 -14.62 -1.71 -21.35
N THR A 249 -15.70 -2.35 -20.89
CA THR A 249 -17.07 -1.81 -21.06
C THR A 249 -17.27 -0.55 -20.23
N ASN A 250 -16.81 -0.54 -18.98
CA ASN A 250 -17.01 0.59 -18.07
C ASN A 250 -15.96 1.70 -18.25
N TYR A 251 -14.75 1.35 -18.69
CA TYR A 251 -13.62 2.25 -18.84
C TYR A 251 -12.94 2.05 -20.20
N PRO A 252 -13.63 2.38 -21.31
CA PRO A 252 -13.12 2.11 -22.67
C PRO A 252 -11.81 2.83 -22.97
N LEU A 253 -11.49 3.92 -22.27
CA LEU A 253 -10.26 4.68 -22.40
C LEU A 253 -9.05 4.06 -21.67
N LEU A 254 -9.26 3.06 -20.81
CA LEU A 254 -8.18 2.35 -20.08
C LEU A 254 -7.72 1.07 -20.81
N ALA A 255 -8.25 0.79 -22.00
CA ALA A 255 -7.89 -0.37 -22.80
C ALA A 255 -6.73 -0.07 -23.77
N PRO A 256 -5.77 -0.99 -23.98
CA PRO A 256 -5.61 -2.25 -23.25
C PRO A 256 -4.97 -2.03 -21.88
N LEU A 257 -5.50 -2.74 -20.86
CA LEU A 257 -5.06 -2.65 -19.46
C LEU A 257 -3.61 -3.12 -19.20
N THR A 258 -2.95 -3.69 -20.20
CA THR A 258 -1.50 -3.92 -20.32
C THR A 258 -1.19 -4.43 -21.73
N PRO A 259 -0.14 -3.96 -22.43
CA PRO A 259 0.46 -4.69 -23.54
C PRO A 259 1.27 -5.92 -23.07
#